data_AF-A0A5C3P7Z0-F1
#
_entry.id   AF-A0A5C3P7Z0-F1
#
_cell.length_a   1.000
_cell.length_b   1.000
_cell.length_c   1.000
_cell.angle_alpha   90.00
_cell.angle_beta   90.00
_cell.angle_gamma   90.00
#
_symmetry.space_group_name_H-M   'P 1'
#
loop_
_entity.id
_entity.type
_entity.pdbx_description
1 polymer ?
#
loop_
_entity_poly.entity_id
_entity_poly.type
_entity_poly.pdbx_seq_one_letter_code
_entity_poly.pdbx_strand_id
1 'polypeptide(L)'
;MADNADASSEAPYAPSTHSYAAIRMDPVAMVEHLNDEEAMASAKALRPKSYVAYIDCDLSLPIPGVPWYGFIVRLVSPTPTPTDEEHAYTPDLCTPIFPNIAHPHGRPPLVPEPPGSFPYSNCYHWPKMELDVRVIARPEGFDQTKAVMLSSKQKMRLLQCVAEDNGKRSLALKARSAAMGLADVHSGDSSSAPGHGDDSSKHNNGVEEADVHSIRTFSSGHSDSWSGSAESVNMMEGFFGDPDLDVEVLPLVHLWVDMAAQLKQEDIADPRELFEERDTIVR
;
A
#
# COMPACT_ATOMS: atom_id res chain seq x y z
N MET A 1 26.59 28.45 36.30
CA MET A 1 25.29 29.03 35.96
C MET A 1 24.74 28.19 34.84
N ALA A 2 23.62 27.53 35.11
CA ALA A 2 22.94 26.65 34.18
C ALA A 2 22.37 27.48 33.03
N ASP A 3 22.51 26.97 31.80
CA ASP A 3 21.60 27.33 30.72
C ASP A 3 20.86 26.04 30.35
N ASN A 4 19.66 25.93 30.93
CA ASN A 4 18.66 24.94 30.57
C ASN A 4 18.18 25.30 29.17
N ALA A 5 18.65 24.57 28.16
CA ALA A 5 17.91 24.46 26.91
C ALA A 5 16.71 23.54 27.16
N ASP A 6 15.65 24.11 27.70
CA ASP A 6 14.30 23.55 27.64
C ASP A 6 13.85 23.63 26.17
N ALA A 7 14.38 22.72 25.36
CA ALA A 7 13.82 22.41 24.07
C ALA A 7 12.52 21.67 24.36
N SER A 8 11.43 22.43 24.52
CA SER A 8 10.08 21.90 24.40
C SER A 8 10.00 21.25 23.01
N SER A 9 10.24 19.94 22.96
CA SER A 9 10.23 19.14 21.74
C SER A 9 8.78 19.06 21.27
N GLU A 10 8.33 20.09 20.57
CA GLU A 10 7.03 20.12 19.92
C GLU A 10 6.94 18.91 18.97
N ALA A 11 5.84 18.16 19.07
CA ALA A 11 5.68 16.94 18.30
C ALA A 11 5.70 17.27 16.80
N PRO A 12 6.37 16.47 15.95
CA PRO A 12 6.38 16.68 14.51
C PRO A 12 4.97 16.77 13.93
N TYR A 13 4.78 17.65 12.96
CA TYR A 13 3.49 17.90 12.32
C TYR A 13 3.03 16.75 11.39
N ALA A 14 3.95 15.89 10.96
CA ALA A 14 3.68 14.71 10.14
C ALA A 14 4.30 13.45 10.78
N PRO A 15 3.74 12.25 10.53
CA PRO A 15 4.30 11.02 11.05
C PRO A 15 5.64 10.66 10.37
N SER A 16 6.53 9.99 11.10
CA SER A 16 7.80 9.54 10.52
C SER A 16 7.56 8.36 9.59
N THR A 17 8.16 8.40 8.41
CA THR A 17 8.31 7.20 7.59
C THR A 17 9.09 6.12 8.35
N HIS A 18 8.94 4.87 7.94
CA HIS A 18 9.55 3.69 8.55
C HIS A 18 9.00 3.33 9.93
N SER A 19 7.86 3.91 10.32
CA SER A 19 7.16 3.62 11.56
C SER A 19 5.91 2.78 11.31
N TYR A 20 5.49 2.05 12.33
CA TYR A 20 4.19 1.40 12.40
C TYR A 20 3.18 2.30 13.09
N ALA A 21 1.94 2.26 12.63
CA ALA A 21 0.84 3.01 13.19
C ALA A 21 -0.47 2.21 13.10
N ALA A 22 -1.41 2.54 13.97
CA ALA A 22 -2.80 2.18 13.78
C ALA A 22 -3.43 3.23 12.85
N ILE A 23 -4.23 2.77 11.89
CA ILE A 23 -4.95 3.65 10.96
C ILE A 23 -6.43 3.28 10.93
N ARG A 24 -7.26 4.28 10.63
CA ARG A 24 -8.69 4.10 10.37
C ARG A 24 -9.16 5.14 9.37
N MET A 25 -9.90 4.71 8.35
CA MET A 25 -10.43 5.63 7.34
C MET A 25 -11.50 6.55 7.94
N ASP A 26 -11.51 7.81 7.48
CA ASP A 26 -12.58 8.77 7.69
C ASP A 26 -13.37 8.93 6.39
N PRO A 27 -14.36 8.06 6.14
CA PRO A 27 -15.04 8.00 4.86
C PRO A 27 -15.84 9.27 4.57
N VAL A 28 -16.37 9.93 5.61
CA VAL A 28 -17.17 11.14 5.45
C VAL A 28 -16.27 12.31 5.07
N ALA A 29 -15.18 12.54 5.84
CA ALA A 29 -14.25 13.61 5.51
C ALA A 29 -13.56 13.39 4.15
N MET A 30 -13.40 12.13 3.72
CA MET A 30 -12.85 11.78 2.41
C MET A 30 -13.69 12.33 1.26
N VAL A 31 -15.02 12.34 1.34
CA VAL A 31 -15.90 12.70 0.21
C VAL A 31 -16.75 13.95 0.42
N GLU A 32 -16.75 14.53 1.62
CA GLU A 32 -17.54 15.73 1.94
C GLU A 32 -17.30 16.89 0.95
N HIS A 33 -16.05 17.09 0.55
CA HIS A 33 -15.67 18.16 -0.37
C HIS A 33 -16.13 17.94 -1.82
N LEU A 34 -16.44 16.70 -2.21
CA LEU A 34 -16.88 16.34 -3.57
C LEU A 34 -18.32 16.78 -3.86
N ASN A 35 -19.10 17.07 -2.81
CA ASN A 35 -20.54 17.39 -2.91
C ASN A 35 -21.36 16.33 -3.68
N ASP A 36 -20.96 15.07 -3.57
CA ASP A 36 -21.63 13.92 -4.16
C ASP A 36 -22.56 13.26 -3.12
N GLU A 37 -23.87 13.27 -3.37
CA GLU A 37 -24.87 12.72 -2.45
C GLU A 37 -24.78 11.19 -2.31
N GLU A 38 -24.42 10.47 -3.38
CA GLU A 38 -24.29 9.02 -3.39
C GLU A 38 -23.03 8.60 -2.62
N ALA A 39 -21.89 9.23 -2.90
CA ALA A 39 -20.65 9.00 -2.17
C ALA A 39 -20.82 9.32 -0.68
N MET A 40 -21.51 10.42 -0.35
CA MET A 40 -21.82 10.80 1.03
C MET A 40 -22.76 9.81 1.73
N ALA A 41 -23.74 9.24 1.03
CA ALA A 41 -24.62 8.22 1.59
C ALA A 41 -23.85 6.92 1.88
N SER A 42 -23.02 6.47 0.94
CA SER A 42 -22.13 5.32 1.09
C SER A 42 -21.15 5.51 2.25
N ALA A 43 -20.51 6.68 2.33
CA ALA A 43 -19.58 7.03 3.40
C ALA A 43 -20.23 7.01 4.79
N LYS A 44 -21.46 7.53 4.92
CA LYS A 44 -22.22 7.51 6.19
C LYS A 44 -22.70 6.12 6.59
N ALA A 45 -22.93 5.23 5.62
CA ALA A 45 -23.36 3.86 5.87
C ALA A 45 -22.18 2.95 6.27
N LEU A 46 -20.96 3.30 5.84
CA LEU A 46 -19.76 2.54 6.13
C LEU A 46 -19.43 2.53 7.63
N ARG A 47 -18.90 1.41 8.11
CA ARG A 47 -18.36 1.26 9.46
C ARG A 47 -16.87 1.00 9.37
N PRO A 48 -16.02 2.05 9.40
CA PRO A 48 -14.58 1.91 9.24
C PRO A 48 -13.99 1.03 10.33
N LYS A 49 -13.15 0.09 9.92
CA LYS A 49 -12.37 -0.74 10.83
C LYS A 49 -10.99 -0.13 11.08
N SER A 50 -10.29 -0.68 12.06
CA SER A 50 -8.94 -0.25 12.42
C SER A 50 -7.93 -1.27 11.92
N TYR A 51 -6.84 -0.77 11.36
CA TYR A 51 -5.79 -1.56 10.72
C TYR A 51 -4.44 -1.19 11.31
N VAL A 52 -3.46 -2.08 11.18
CA VAL A 52 -2.06 -1.75 11.42
C VAL A 52 -1.39 -1.49 10.08
N ALA A 53 -0.63 -0.42 9.99
CA ALA A 53 0.07 -0.04 8.78
C ALA A 53 1.53 0.32 9.07
N TYR A 54 2.41 0.05 8.13
CA TYR A 54 3.79 0.51 8.09
C TYR A 54 3.90 1.66 7.08
N ILE A 55 4.37 2.81 7.52
CA ILE A 55 4.54 4.01 6.68
C ILE A 55 5.83 3.85 5.87
N ASP A 56 5.75 3.67 4.56
CA ASP A 56 6.94 3.37 3.77
C ASP A 56 7.69 4.61 3.28
N CYS A 57 6.97 5.48 2.58
CA CYS A 57 7.51 6.72 2.03
C CYS A 57 6.42 7.78 1.91
N ASP A 58 6.86 9.03 1.83
CA ASP A 58 6.02 10.18 1.53
C ASP A 58 5.58 10.12 0.05
N LEU A 59 4.30 10.39 -0.22
CA LEU A 59 3.81 10.62 -1.59
C LEU A 59 4.12 12.04 -2.08
N SER A 60 4.21 12.96 -1.12
CA SER A 60 4.42 14.38 -1.33
C SER A 60 5.22 14.95 -0.16
N LEU A 61 6.03 15.97 -0.40
CA LEU A 61 6.76 16.65 0.67
C LEU A 61 5.78 17.13 1.76
N PRO A 62 6.00 16.79 3.04
CA PRO A 62 5.12 17.22 4.10
C PRO A 62 5.32 18.73 4.32
N ILE A 63 4.33 19.54 3.95
CA ILE A 63 4.35 21.01 4.12
C ILE A 63 3.55 21.35 5.38
N PRO A 64 4.09 22.07 6.37
CA PRO A 64 3.33 22.47 7.56
C PRO A 64 2.05 23.26 7.21
N GLY A 65 0.99 23.07 8.00
CA GLY A 65 -0.26 23.85 7.89
C GLY A 65 -1.24 23.36 6.82
N VAL A 66 -0.93 22.29 6.11
CA VAL A 66 -1.88 21.59 5.23
C VAL A 66 -2.82 20.68 6.04
N PRO A 67 -4.04 20.40 5.57
CA PRO A 67 -5.02 19.59 6.31
C PRO A 67 -4.66 18.09 6.38
N TRP A 68 -3.79 17.61 5.49
CA TRP A 68 -3.40 16.20 5.42
C TRP A 68 -2.04 16.02 4.74
N TYR A 69 -1.40 14.88 4.98
CA TYR A 69 -0.08 14.49 4.46
C TYR A 69 -0.19 13.17 3.67
N GLY A 70 0.35 13.11 2.45
CA GLY A 70 0.27 11.92 1.61
C GLY A 70 1.39 10.90 1.89
N PHE A 71 1.03 9.61 1.99
CA PHE A 71 1.97 8.51 2.22
C PHE A 71 1.60 7.24 1.44
N ILE A 72 2.62 6.45 1.10
CA ILE A 72 2.45 5.04 0.76
C ILE A 72 2.57 4.24 2.05
N VAL A 73 1.54 3.45 2.35
CA VAL A 73 1.54 2.55 3.50
C VAL A 73 1.48 1.09 3.07
N ARG A 74 2.14 0.21 3.85
CA ARG A 74 1.99 -1.24 3.75
C ARG A 74 1.10 -1.74 4.87
N LEU A 75 -0.02 -2.36 4.52
CA LEU A 75 -0.94 -2.90 5.52
C LEU A 75 -0.39 -4.19 6.11
N VAL A 76 -0.58 -4.32 7.43
CA VAL A 76 -0.13 -5.46 8.22
C VAL A 76 -1.34 -6.35 8.50
N SER A 77 -1.16 -7.66 8.30
CA SER A 77 -2.20 -8.65 8.54
C SER A 77 -2.05 -9.35 9.88
N PRO A 78 -3.15 -9.66 10.59
CA PRO A 78 -3.16 -10.49 11.79
C PRO A 78 -3.08 -12.00 11.48
N THR A 79 -2.99 -12.38 10.20
CA THR A 79 -2.94 -13.78 9.75
C THR A 79 -1.88 -13.98 8.66
N PRO A 80 -1.35 -15.21 8.47
CA PRO A 80 -0.60 -15.54 7.27
C PRO A 80 -1.46 -15.35 6.02
N THR A 81 -0.82 -15.14 4.89
CA THR A 81 -1.51 -14.94 3.61
C THR A 81 -2.45 -16.12 3.33
N PRO A 82 -3.73 -15.90 3.02
CA PRO A 82 -4.63 -16.99 2.68
C PRO A 82 -4.19 -17.64 1.36
N THR A 83 -4.49 -18.92 1.21
CA THR A 83 -4.32 -19.60 -0.07
C THR A 83 -5.30 -19.01 -1.08
N ASP A 84 -4.78 -18.59 -2.23
CA ASP A 84 -5.55 -18.14 -3.37
C ASP A 84 -4.85 -18.60 -4.65
N GLU A 85 -5.38 -19.66 -5.26
CA GLU A 85 -4.78 -20.27 -6.45
C GLU A 85 -4.88 -19.37 -7.69
N GLU A 86 -5.93 -18.55 -7.77
CA GLU A 86 -6.16 -17.63 -8.89
C GLU A 86 -5.13 -16.49 -8.89
N HIS A 87 -4.78 -16.01 -7.71
CA HIS A 87 -3.78 -14.95 -7.57
C HIS A 87 -2.40 -15.47 -7.15
N ALA A 88 -2.22 -16.78 -7.13
CA ALA A 88 -1.00 -17.47 -6.72
C ALA A 88 -0.46 -17.03 -5.35
N TYR A 89 -1.37 -16.81 -4.39
CA TYR A 89 -0.99 -16.61 -2.99
C TYR A 89 -0.95 -17.94 -2.25
N THR A 90 0.10 -18.09 -1.44
CA THR A 90 0.28 -19.21 -0.52
C THR A 90 0.64 -18.68 0.87
N PRO A 91 0.38 -19.44 1.95
CA PRO A 91 0.63 -18.98 3.32
C PRO A 91 2.08 -18.62 3.67
N ASP A 92 3.05 -19.08 2.88
CA ASP A 92 4.47 -18.73 3.06
C ASP A 92 4.87 -17.41 2.36
N LEU A 93 3.98 -16.78 1.60
CA LEU A 93 4.19 -15.45 1.04
C LEU A 93 3.83 -14.38 2.07
N CYS A 94 4.48 -14.42 3.22
CA CYS A 94 4.33 -13.42 4.27
C CYS A 94 5.64 -13.25 5.04
N THR A 95 5.82 -12.10 5.70
CA THR A 95 6.98 -11.86 6.57
C THR A 95 6.51 -11.54 7.98
N PRO A 96 6.84 -12.35 9.00
CA PRO A 96 6.38 -12.11 10.36
C PRO A 96 7.07 -10.87 10.96
N ILE A 97 6.37 -10.21 11.88
CA ILE A 97 6.87 -9.07 12.65
C ILE A 97 7.04 -9.50 14.10
N PHE A 98 8.26 -9.37 14.66
CA PHE A 98 8.54 -9.77 16.04
C PHE A 98 7.62 -8.99 17.01
N PRO A 99 6.99 -9.64 18.01
CA PRO A 99 7.31 -10.95 18.58
C PRO A 99 6.75 -12.18 17.86
N ASN A 100 6.03 -12.03 16.74
CA ASN A 100 5.60 -13.18 15.96
C ASN A 100 6.80 -13.90 15.34
N ILE A 101 6.91 -15.21 15.59
CA ILE A 101 7.93 -16.08 15.01
C ILE A 101 7.34 -17.20 14.13
N ALA A 102 6.01 -17.25 14.00
CA ALA A 102 5.32 -18.28 13.27
C ALA A 102 5.38 -17.97 11.77
N HIS A 103 6.11 -18.77 11.00
CA HIS A 103 6.10 -18.72 9.55
C HIS A 103 6.20 -20.15 9.01
N PRO A 104 5.43 -20.56 7.97
CA PRO A 104 5.38 -21.94 7.50
C PRO A 104 6.75 -22.55 7.18
N HIS A 105 7.65 -21.76 6.59
CA HIS A 105 9.02 -22.17 6.25
C HIS A 105 10.11 -21.58 7.19
N GLY A 106 9.73 -21.08 8.37
CA GLY A 106 10.70 -20.60 9.36
C GLY A 106 11.45 -19.31 8.99
N ARG A 107 10.87 -18.45 8.14
CA ARG A 107 11.43 -17.12 7.81
C ARG A 107 11.57 -16.32 9.12
N PRO A 108 12.77 -15.80 9.46
CA PRO A 108 12.93 -15.06 10.71
C PRO A 108 12.16 -13.73 10.63
N PRO A 109 11.59 -13.24 11.74
CA PRO A 109 10.81 -12.02 11.72
C PRO A 109 11.64 -10.77 11.50
N LEU A 110 10.96 -9.73 11.03
CA LEU A 110 11.44 -8.35 11.14
C LEU A 110 11.42 -7.95 12.61
N VAL A 111 12.43 -7.19 13.03
CA VAL A 111 12.59 -6.78 14.43
C VAL A 111 12.41 -5.26 14.52
N PRO A 112 11.24 -4.79 14.97
CA PRO A 112 11.04 -3.37 15.21
C PRO A 112 11.87 -2.85 16.38
N GLU A 113 12.12 -1.55 16.36
CA GLU A 113 12.85 -0.79 17.35
C GLU A 113 11.90 0.18 18.08
N PRO A 114 12.11 0.39 19.40
CA PRO A 114 13.06 -0.36 20.24
C PRO A 114 12.64 -1.83 20.42
N PRO A 115 13.57 -2.77 20.69
CA PRO A 115 13.22 -4.19 20.79
C PRO A 115 12.09 -4.46 21.79
N GLY A 116 11.08 -5.21 21.35
CA GLY A 116 9.90 -5.53 22.17
C GLY A 116 8.84 -4.43 22.25
N SER A 117 8.98 -3.35 21.47
CA SER A 117 7.98 -2.27 21.42
C SER A 117 6.76 -2.60 20.56
N PHE A 118 6.90 -3.51 19.59
CA PHE A 118 5.78 -3.90 18.73
C PHE A 118 4.76 -4.74 19.52
N PRO A 119 3.51 -4.28 19.66
CA PRO A 119 2.61 -4.79 20.68
C PRO A 119 1.86 -6.08 20.28
N TYR A 120 1.96 -6.51 19.02
CA TYR A 120 1.13 -7.58 18.47
C TYR A 120 1.95 -8.83 18.11
N SER A 121 1.45 -9.99 18.51
CA SER A 121 2.12 -11.29 18.41
C SER A 121 1.74 -12.14 17.20
N ASN A 122 0.81 -11.67 16.36
CA ASN A 122 0.27 -12.38 15.20
C ASN A 122 0.39 -11.58 13.89
N CYS A 123 1.27 -10.59 13.82
CA CYS A 123 1.33 -9.69 12.66
C CYS A 123 2.30 -10.14 11.57
N TYR A 124 1.93 -9.85 10.32
CA TYR A 124 2.65 -10.19 9.11
C TYR A 124 2.60 -9.05 8.09
N HIS A 125 3.69 -8.87 7.33
CA HIS A 125 3.64 -8.18 6.04
C HIS A 125 3.24 -9.16 4.95
N TRP A 126 2.35 -8.74 4.06
CA TRP A 126 1.98 -9.48 2.86
C TRP A 126 2.53 -8.76 1.61
N PRO A 127 2.83 -9.50 0.52
CA PRO A 127 3.19 -8.89 -0.74
C PRO A 127 1.98 -8.19 -1.38
N LYS A 128 2.23 -7.04 -2.02
CA LYS A 128 1.24 -6.21 -2.71
C LYS A 128 0.09 -5.67 -1.83
N MET A 129 0.30 -5.52 -0.52
CA MET A 129 -0.64 -4.82 0.37
C MET A 129 -0.21 -3.36 0.59
N GLU A 130 0.05 -2.66 -0.51
CA GLU A 130 0.38 -1.24 -0.52
C GLU A 130 -0.85 -0.40 -0.83
N LEU A 131 -0.98 0.72 -0.15
CA LEU A 131 -2.08 1.67 -0.34
C LEU A 131 -1.56 3.09 -0.17
N ASP A 132 -1.94 3.94 -1.12
CA ASP A 132 -1.71 5.38 -1.04
C ASP A 132 -2.79 6.01 -0.17
N VAL A 133 -2.40 6.80 0.82
CA VAL A 133 -3.32 7.39 1.81
C VAL A 133 -2.98 8.84 2.08
N ARG A 134 -4.00 9.60 2.49
CA ARG A 134 -3.88 10.92 3.10
C ARG A 134 -4.04 10.78 4.60
N VAL A 135 -3.03 11.16 5.37
CA VAL A 135 -3.08 11.18 6.83
C VAL A 135 -3.55 12.55 7.30
N ILE A 136 -4.64 12.60 8.06
CA ILE A 136 -5.20 13.84 8.61
C ILE A 136 -4.18 14.51 9.54
N ALA A 137 -3.97 15.82 9.35
CA ALA A 137 -3.11 16.62 10.22
C ALA A 137 -3.72 16.75 11.62
N ARG A 138 -2.86 16.76 12.64
CA ARG A 138 -3.27 16.87 14.05
C ARG A 138 -2.71 18.15 14.68
N PRO A 139 -3.54 18.98 15.33
CA PRO A 139 -3.05 20.19 16.01
C PRO A 139 -1.96 19.90 17.04
N GLU A 140 -2.06 18.76 17.74
CA GLU A 140 -1.09 18.27 18.72
C GLU A 140 0.13 17.56 18.11
N GLY A 141 0.19 17.42 16.78
CA GLY A 141 1.24 16.70 16.08
C GLY A 141 1.25 15.18 16.32
N PHE A 142 2.37 14.56 15.99
CA PHE A 142 2.60 13.12 16.09
C PHE A 142 3.76 12.83 17.04
N ASP A 143 3.46 12.28 18.21
CA ASP A 143 4.46 11.93 19.23
C ASP A 143 5.36 10.76 18.78
N GLN A 144 6.49 11.10 18.17
CA GLN A 144 7.45 10.13 17.64
C GLN A 144 8.18 9.35 18.75
N THR A 145 8.14 9.80 20.00
CA THR A 145 8.77 9.06 21.11
C THR A 145 8.08 7.72 21.38
N LYS A 146 6.84 7.57 20.90
CA LYS A 146 6.04 6.36 20.99
C LYS A 146 6.07 5.50 19.72
N ALA A 147 6.81 5.94 18.69
CA ALA A 147 6.86 5.25 17.42
C ALA A 147 7.58 3.91 17.54
N VAL A 148 6.97 2.88 16.97
CA VAL A 148 7.62 1.60 16.71
C VAL A 148 8.14 1.64 15.29
N MET A 149 9.44 1.47 15.08
CA MET A 149 10.07 1.72 13.78
C MET A 149 10.87 0.52 13.28
N LEU A 150 11.13 0.45 11.98
CA LEU A 150 12.18 -0.43 11.44
C LEU A 150 13.46 0.40 11.25
N SER A 151 14.59 -0.09 11.76
CA SER A 151 15.89 0.46 11.35
C SER A 151 16.13 0.24 9.85
N SER A 152 17.04 1.00 9.25
CA SER A 152 17.37 0.89 7.82
C SER A 152 17.69 -0.54 7.40
N LYS A 153 18.38 -1.31 8.26
CA LYS A 153 18.68 -2.73 8.02
C LYS A 153 17.41 -3.58 7.94
N GLN A 154 16.46 -3.37 8.84
CA GLN A 154 15.20 -4.11 8.84
C GLN A 154 14.28 -3.65 7.71
N LYS A 155 14.31 -2.36 7.32
CA LYS A 155 13.63 -1.88 6.11
C LYS A 155 14.15 -2.61 4.87
N MET A 156 15.47 -2.64 4.67
CA MET A 156 16.06 -3.33 3.52
C MET A 156 15.68 -4.81 3.48
N ARG A 157 15.58 -5.43 4.66
CA ARG A 157 15.12 -6.80 4.78
C ARG A 157 13.65 -6.98 4.43
N LEU A 158 12.77 -6.07 4.85
CA LEU A 158 11.37 -6.06 4.45
C LEU A 158 11.26 -5.99 2.92
N LEU A 159 11.94 -5.03 2.29
CA LEU A 159 11.94 -4.85 0.83
C LEU A 159 12.44 -6.10 0.11
N GLN A 160 13.50 -6.74 0.61
CA GLN A 160 14.00 -8.00 0.07
C GLN A 160 12.95 -9.12 0.16
N CYS A 161 12.32 -9.33 1.32
CA CYS A 161 11.32 -10.37 1.47
C CYS A 161 10.09 -10.14 0.58
N VAL A 162 9.64 -8.88 0.46
CA VAL A 162 8.55 -8.50 -0.45
C VAL A 162 8.92 -8.78 -1.91
N ALA A 163 10.14 -8.43 -2.34
CA ALA A 163 10.62 -8.71 -3.68
C ALA A 163 10.69 -10.21 -3.98
N GLU A 164 11.21 -11.01 -3.04
CA GLU A 164 11.26 -12.47 -3.14
C GLU A 164 9.84 -13.08 -3.28
N ASP A 165 8.89 -12.63 -2.46
CA ASP A 165 7.52 -13.14 -2.47
C ASP A 165 6.76 -12.73 -3.75
N ASN A 166 6.94 -11.49 -4.20
CA ASN A 166 6.43 -11.02 -5.48
C ASN A 166 7.00 -11.84 -6.65
N GLY A 167 8.30 -12.15 -6.61
CA GLY A 167 8.96 -12.99 -7.61
C GLY A 167 8.38 -14.39 -7.68
N LYS A 168 8.20 -15.05 -6.52
CA LYS A 168 7.55 -16.37 -6.44
C LYS A 168 6.13 -16.36 -7.02
N ARG A 169 5.33 -15.37 -6.63
CA ARG A 169 3.96 -15.18 -7.14
C ARG A 169 3.94 -14.97 -8.65
N SER A 170 4.79 -14.09 -9.17
CA SER A 170 4.90 -13.82 -10.61
C SER A 170 5.29 -15.07 -11.40
N LEU A 171 6.26 -15.86 -10.91
CA LEU A 171 6.65 -17.13 -11.52
C LEU A 171 5.51 -18.16 -11.53
N ALA A 172 4.76 -18.28 -10.43
CA ALA A 172 3.63 -19.18 -10.33
C ALA A 172 2.50 -18.81 -11.30
N LEU A 173 2.17 -17.52 -11.41
CA LEU A 173 1.18 -17.02 -12.38
C LEU A 173 1.62 -17.29 -13.82
N LYS A 174 2.89 -17.02 -14.16
CA LYS A 174 3.45 -17.31 -15.50
C LYS A 174 3.39 -18.80 -15.83
N ALA A 175 3.76 -19.67 -14.89
CA ALA A 175 3.67 -21.11 -15.07
C ALA A 175 2.23 -21.58 -15.30
N ARG A 176 1.25 -21.01 -14.58
CA ARG A 176 -0.17 -21.31 -14.78
C ARG A 176 -0.66 -20.86 -16.15
N SER A 177 -0.36 -19.62 -16.57
CA SER A 177 -0.75 -19.12 -17.90
C SER A 177 -0.18 -19.97 -19.03
N ALA A 178 1.08 -20.42 -18.89
CA ALA A 178 1.70 -21.34 -19.85
C ALA A 178 1.00 -22.72 -19.87
N ALA A 179 0.65 -23.27 -18.71
CA ALA A 179 -0.08 -24.54 -18.62
C ALA A 179 -1.50 -24.47 -19.19
N MET A 180 -2.15 -23.30 -19.12
CA MET A 180 -3.49 -23.06 -19.68
C MET A 180 -3.48 -22.72 -21.17
N GLY A 181 -2.30 -22.69 -21.83
CA GLY A 181 -2.20 -22.39 -23.26
C GLY A 181 -2.55 -20.94 -23.62
N LEU A 182 -2.54 -20.03 -22.64
CA LEU A 182 -2.82 -18.60 -22.82
C LEU A 182 -1.55 -17.80 -23.19
N ALA A 183 -0.49 -18.47 -23.65
CA ALA A 183 0.75 -17.82 -24.06
C ALA A 183 0.60 -17.17 -25.45
N ASP A 184 0.41 -15.85 -25.43
CA ASP A 184 0.89 -14.86 -26.41
C ASP A 184 0.61 -15.13 -27.91
N VAL A 185 -0.60 -14.78 -28.36
CA VAL A 185 -0.80 -14.38 -29.76
C VAL A 185 -0.28 -12.95 -29.88
N HIS A 186 1.01 -12.76 -30.08
CA HIS A 186 1.62 -11.68 -30.88
C HIS A 186 3.14 -11.91 -31.00
N SER A 187 3.52 -13.02 -31.63
CA SER A 187 4.80 -13.14 -32.34
C SER A 187 4.52 -13.19 -33.84
N GLY A 188 4.28 -12.01 -34.41
CA GLY A 188 4.27 -11.79 -35.85
C GLY A 188 5.61 -11.22 -36.29
N ASP A 189 6.55 -12.11 -36.61
CA ASP A 189 7.72 -11.78 -37.41
C ASP A 189 7.26 -11.42 -38.83
N SER A 190 7.61 -10.23 -39.32
CA SER A 190 7.58 -9.87 -40.75
C SER A 190 8.43 -8.63 -41.03
N SER A 191 9.69 -8.88 -41.37
CA SER A 191 10.41 -8.34 -42.54
C SER A 191 9.97 -6.99 -43.15
N SER A 192 10.96 -6.11 -43.26
CA SER A 192 11.05 -4.83 -43.98
C SER A 192 10.44 -4.76 -45.40
N ALA A 193 9.66 -3.69 -45.69
CA ALA A 193 9.85 -2.75 -46.82
C ALA A 193 8.77 -1.62 -46.80
N PRO A 194 9.04 -0.44 -47.39
CA PRO A 194 8.24 0.78 -47.19
C PRO A 194 7.16 1.00 -48.28
N GLY A 195 6.07 1.67 -47.92
CA GLY A 195 5.06 2.13 -48.86
C GLY A 195 4.15 3.21 -48.28
N HIS A 196 4.23 4.41 -48.86
CA HIS A 196 3.30 5.54 -48.69
C HIS A 196 1.83 5.17 -48.98
N GLY A 197 0.89 5.82 -48.28
CA GLY A 197 -0.52 5.83 -48.66
C GLY A 197 -1.40 6.51 -47.61
N ASP A 198 -2.20 7.47 -48.06
CA ASP A 198 -2.92 8.49 -47.30
C ASP A 198 -4.33 8.04 -46.83
N ASP A 199 -4.86 8.80 -45.88
CA ASP A 199 -6.26 9.25 -45.74
C ASP A 199 -7.42 8.39 -45.16
N SER A 200 -8.08 9.03 -44.17
CA SER A 200 -9.52 9.12 -43.86
C SER A 200 -10.41 7.96 -43.37
N SER A 201 -10.82 8.12 -42.10
CA SER A 201 -12.20 8.09 -41.56
C SER A 201 -13.04 6.80 -41.59
N LYS A 202 -13.56 6.36 -40.41
CA LYS A 202 -15.00 6.40 -40.04
C LYS A 202 -15.33 5.63 -38.75
N HIS A 203 -16.32 6.18 -38.05
CA HIS A 203 -17.09 5.68 -36.91
C HIS A 203 -17.56 4.22 -36.99
N ASN A 204 -17.67 3.56 -35.82
CA ASN A 204 -18.99 3.14 -35.32
C ASN A 204 -19.02 2.80 -33.83
N ASN A 205 -20.10 3.26 -33.17
CA ASN A 205 -20.55 2.88 -31.84
C ASN A 205 -21.08 1.44 -31.83
N GLY A 206 -20.85 0.73 -30.73
CA GLY A 206 -21.57 -0.49 -30.35
C GLY A 206 -21.65 -0.56 -28.83
N VAL A 207 -22.84 -0.26 -28.30
CA VAL A 207 -23.23 -0.47 -26.90
C VAL A 207 -23.77 -1.89 -26.81
N GLU A 208 -23.21 -2.74 -25.95
CA GLU A 208 -23.93 -3.83 -25.28
C GLU A 208 -23.40 -4.02 -23.86
N GLU A 209 -24.35 -4.25 -22.96
CA GLU A 209 -24.26 -4.29 -21.51
C GLU A 209 -23.60 -5.56 -20.95
N ALA A 210 -23.18 -5.41 -19.69
CA ALA A 210 -23.11 -6.41 -18.62
C ALA A 210 -22.07 -7.53 -18.72
N ASP A 211 -20.97 -7.35 -17.99
CA ASP A 211 -20.69 -8.29 -16.90
C ASP A 211 -19.91 -7.59 -15.76
N VAL A 212 -20.53 -7.57 -14.59
CA VAL A 212 -20.06 -6.91 -13.37
C VAL A 212 -19.30 -7.94 -12.55
N HIS A 213 -17.97 -7.85 -12.53
CA HIS A 213 -17.08 -8.15 -11.40
C HIS A 213 -15.63 -8.15 -11.92
N SER A 214 -15.07 -6.97 -12.15
CA SER A 214 -13.63 -6.82 -12.33
C SER A 214 -13.11 -6.02 -11.13
N ILE A 215 -12.41 -6.70 -10.23
CA ILE A 215 -11.56 -6.05 -9.24
C ILE A 215 -10.58 -5.20 -10.06
N ARG A 216 -10.83 -3.89 -10.16
CA ARG A 216 -9.85 -2.94 -10.69
C ARG A 216 -8.83 -2.74 -9.58
N THR A 217 -7.93 -3.70 -9.45
CA THR A 217 -6.63 -3.42 -8.85
C THR A 217 -6.00 -2.40 -9.76
N PHE A 218 -5.97 -1.14 -9.34
CA PHE A 218 -5.18 -0.12 -10.01
C PHE A 218 -3.75 -0.64 -9.96
N SER A 219 -3.30 -1.15 -11.10
CA SER A 219 -1.96 -1.65 -11.26
C SER A 219 -1.09 -0.40 -11.20
N SER A 220 -0.48 -0.12 -10.05
CA SER A 220 0.75 0.65 -10.07
C SER A 220 1.66 -0.04 -11.07
N GLY A 221 2.02 0.67 -12.14
CA GLY A 221 2.72 0.13 -13.28
C GLY A 221 4.14 -0.28 -12.91
N HIS A 222 4.29 -1.41 -12.23
CA HIS A 222 5.57 -2.09 -12.11
C HIS A 222 5.76 -2.92 -13.36
N SER A 223 6.48 -2.34 -14.32
CA SER A 223 7.04 -3.09 -15.44
C SER A 223 8.02 -4.13 -14.87
N ASP A 224 7.61 -5.39 -14.84
CA ASP A 224 8.49 -6.53 -14.53
C ASP A 224 9.47 -6.72 -15.69
N SER A 225 10.53 -5.91 -15.75
CA SER A 225 11.68 -6.12 -16.62
C SER A 225 12.98 -6.01 -15.83
N TRP A 226 13.23 -6.99 -14.95
CA TRP A 226 14.55 -7.17 -14.35
C TRP A 226 15.37 -8.16 -15.20
N SER A 227 15.97 -7.68 -16.29
CA SER A 227 17.13 -8.36 -16.89
C SER A 227 18.38 -7.82 -16.19
N GLY A 228 19.10 -8.68 -15.48
CA GLY A 228 20.24 -8.27 -14.70
C GLY A 228 21.38 -7.69 -15.53
N SER A 229 21.80 -6.47 -15.22
CA SER A 229 23.20 -6.03 -15.18
C SER A 229 23.29 -4.57 -14.72
N ALA A 230 24.18 -4.32 -13.75
CA ALA A 230 24.83 -3.06 -13.36
C ALA A 230 24.07 -1.72 -13.40
N GLU A 231 23.89 -1.17 -12.19
CA GLU A 231 24.12 0.24 -11.80
C GLU A 231 23.10 1.32 -12.20
N SER A 232 22.40 1.80 -11.17
CA SER A 232 22.25 3.24 -10.88
C SER A 232 21.41 4.09 -11.85
N VAL A 233 20.09 3.91 -11.88
CA VAL A 233 19.08 4.99 -11.99
C VAL A 233 17.66 4.40 -11.96
N ASN A 234 16.94 4.54 -10.84
CA ASN A 234 15.48 4.78 -10.77
C ASN A 234 14.96 4.94 -9.33
N MET A 235 15.76 5.52 -8.44
CA MET A 235 15.29 5.88 -7.09
C MET A 235 14.44 7.17 -7.05
N MET A 236 14.31 7.88 -8.18
CA MET A 236 13.55 9.15 -8.27
C MET A 236 12.13 9.00 -8.78
N GLU A 237 11.76 7.88 -9.43
CA GLU A 237 10.39 7.66 -9.92
C GLU A 237 9.37 7.37 -8.80
N GLY A 238 9.83 7.19 -7.55
CA GLY A 238 8.96 7.03 -6.37
C GLY A 238 8.98 8.21 -5.40
N PHE A 239 9.60 9.34 -5.74
CA PHE A 239 9.68 10.51 -4.84
C PHE A 239 8.57 11.54 -5.08
N PHE A 240 7.98 11.54 -6.26
CA PHE A 240 6.76 12.26 -6.57
C PHE A 240 5.77 11.20 -7.03
N GLY A 241 4.63 11.08 -6.35
CA GLY A 241 3.55 10.18 -6.77
C GLY A 241 3.19 10.37 -8.25
N ASP A 242 2.45 9.41 -8.78
CA ASP A 242 1.93 9.48 -10.15
C ASP A 242 1.25 10.86 -10.38
N PRO A 243 1.69 11.65 -11.38
CA PRO A 243 1.14 12.98 -11.63
C PRO A 243 -0.34 12.96 -12.02
N ASP A 244 -0.87 11.81 -12.44
CA ASP A 244 -2.29 11.60 -12.75
C ASP A 244 -3.12 11.10 -11.55
N LEU A 245 -2.49 10.95 -10.37
CA LEU A 245 -3.17 10.46 -9.18
C LEU A 245 -4.07 11.56 -8.62
N ASP A 246 -5.37 11.37 -8.74
CA ASP A 246 -6.36 12.24 -8.11
C ASP A 246 -6.28 12.05 -6.59
N VAL A 247 -5.49 12.93 -5.96
CA VAL A 247 -5.20 12.87 -4.52
C VAL A 247 -6.49 13.04 -3.70
N GLU A 248 -7.55 13.61 -4.28
CA GLU A 248 -8.83 13.80 -3.62
C GLU A 248 -9.59 12.47 -3.39
N VAL A 249 -9.36 11.46 -4.24
CA VAL A 249 -9.97 10.13 -4.09
C VAL A 249 -9.16 9.17 -3.24
N LEU A 250 -7.96 9.57 -2.79
CA LEU A 250 -7.19 8.75 -1.86
C LEU A 250 -7.88 8.63 -0.50
N PRO A 251 -7.86 7.42 0.12
CA PRO A 251 -8.32 7.21 1.48
C PRO A 251 -7.77 8.27 2.44
N LEU A 252 -8.68 9.02 3.06
CA LEU A 252 -8.34 9.92 4.14
C LEU A 252 -8.40 9.15 5.46
N VAL A 253 -7.30 9.11 6.21
CA VAL A 253 -7.16 8.27 7.40
C VAL A 253 -6.74 9.07 8.63
N HIS A 254 -7.31 8.68 9.77
CA HIS A 254 -6.72 8.97 11.07
C HIS A 254 -5.55 8.03 11.30
N LEU A 255 -4.45 8.56 11.85
CA LEU A 255 -3.24 7.80 12.14
C LEU A 255 -2.78 8.02 13.58
N TRP A 256 -2.46 6.91 14.25
CA TRP A 256 -1.95 6.93 15.61
C TRP A 256 -0.66 6.11 15.75
N VAL A 257 0.39 6.79 16.19
CA VAL A 257 1.72 6.21 16.42
C VAL A 257 1.74 5.28 17.64
N ASP A 258 0.98 5.63 18.69
CA ASP A 258 0.79 4.80 19.88
C ASP A 258 -0.25 3.69 19.60
N MET A 259 0.17 2.66 18.88
CA MET A 259 -0.73 1.60 18.38
C MET A 259 -1.47 0.89 19.51
N ALA A 260 -0.76 0.51 20.58
CA ALA A 260 -1.32 -0.26 21.69
C ALA A 260 -2.40 0.51 22.47
N ALA A 261 -2.32 1.85 22.49
CA ALA A 261 -3.35 2.68 23.10
C ALA A 261 -4.64 2.76 22.26
N GLN A 262 -4.57 2.46 20.95
CA GLN A 262 -5.67 2.71 20.00
C GLN A 262 -6.30 1.43 19.45
N LEU A 263 -5.52 0.36 19.35
CA LEU A 263 -5.94 -0.86 18.67
C LEU A 263 -5.44 -2.08 19.46
N LYS A 264 -6.38 -2.94 19.87
CA LYS A 264 -6.05 -4.23 20.46
C LYS A 264 -5.78 -5.26 19.38
N GLN A 265 -5.03 -6.30 19.74
CA GLN A 265 -4.63 -7.33 18.79
C GLN A 265 -5.83 -8.04 18.14
N GLU A 266 -6.85 -8.35 18.95
CA GLU A 266 -8.08 -9.03 18.52
C GLU A 266 -8.96 -8.18 17.59
N ASP A 267 -8.75 -6.87 17.58
CA ASP A 267 -9.53 -5.90 16.81
C ASP A 267 -8.84 -5.50 15.49
N ILE A 268 -7.65 -6.03 15.21
CA ILE A 268 -6.94 -5.78 13.94
C ILE A 268 -7.72 -6.46 12.81
N ALA A 269 -8.23 -5.66 11.88
CA ALA A 269 -8.97 -6.15 10.72
C ALA A 269 -8.07 -6.78 9.65
N ASP A 270 -8.67 -7.58 8.76
CA ASP A 270 -7.99 -8.12 7.59
C ASP A 270 -7.66 -6.97 6.63
N PRO A 271 -6.41 -6.78 6.20
CA PRO A 271 -6.01 -5.62 5.40
C PRO A 271 -6.77 -5.49 4.07
N ARG A 272 -7.31 -6.59 3.53
CA ARG A 272 -8.13 -6.56 2.30
C ARG A 272 -9.41 -5.75 2.47
N GLU A 273 -9.97 -5.74 3.68
CA GLU A 273 -11.20 -5.02 4.00
C GLU A 273 -11.03 -3.49 3.85
N LEU A 274 -9.82 -2.95 4.02
CA LEU A 274 -9.58 -1.51 3.79
C LEU A 274 -9.72 -1.14 2.31
N PHE A 275 -9.34 -2.04 1.39
CA PHE A 275 -9.55 -1.84 -0.03
C PHE A 275 -11.04 -1.91 -0.38
N GLU A 276 -11.78 -2.84 0.21
CA GLU A 276 -13.24 -2.94 0.05
C GLU A 276 -13.96 -1.70 0.60
N GLU A 277 -13.52 -1.19 1.75
CA GLU A 277 -14.01 0.04 2.35
C GLU A 277 -13.80 1.25 1.41
N ARG A 278 -12.60 1.41 0.85
CA ARG A 278 -12.30 2.44 -0.16
C ARG A 278 -13.18 2.28 -1.40
N ASP A 279 -13.22 1.08 -1.97
CA ASP A 279 -13.91 0.80 -3.23
C ASP A 279 -15.44 0.94 -3.10
N THR A 280 -15.98 0.83 -1.89
CA THR A 280 -17.40 1.09 -1.61
C THR A 280 -17.74 2.58 -1.75
N ILE A 281 -16.78 3.47 -1.52
CA ILE A 281 -17.00 4.92 -1.54
C ILE A 281 -16.70 5.53 -2.92
N VAL A 282 -15.72 4.99 -3.64
CA VAL A 282 -15.30 5.48 -4.97
C VAL A 282 -16.17 4.90 -6.11
N ARG A 283 -17.37 4.42 -5.79
CA ARG A 283 -18.27 3.75 -6.74
C ARG A 283 -19.10 4.72 -7.57
#